data_AF-A0A2V6PBC4-F1
#
_entry.id   AF-A0A2V6PBC4-F1
#
_cell.length_a   1.000
_cell.length_b   1.000
_cell.length_c   1.000
_cell.angle_alpha   90.00
_cell.angle_beta   90.00
_cell.angle_gamma   90.00
#
_symmetry.space_group_name_H-M   'P 1'
#
loop_
_entity.id
_entity.type
_entity.pdbx_description
1 polymer ?
#
loop_
_entity_poly.entity_id
_entity_poly.type
_entity_poly.pdbx_seq_one_letter_code
_entity_poly.pdbx_strand_id
1 'polypeptide(L)'
;MAFQSFEDLEVWQRGCRLAVDVFQTFASCRNFTMQDQVQRSALSIPCNVAEGYERNTNKEFVRFLNISKGSSGELRTQLYISRKLDFLTK
;
A
#
# COMPACT_ATOMS: atom_id res chain seq x y z
N MET A 1 -9.31 -12.21 -21.02
CA MET A 1 -10.17 -11.06 -20.66
C MET A 1 -9.31 -9.82 -20.72
N ALA A 2 -9.78 -8.77 -21.39
CA ALA A 2 -9.16 -7.45 -21.28
C ALA A 2 -9.73 -6.79 -20.01
N PHE A 3 -8.85 -6.27 -19.15
CA PHE A 3 -9.24 -5.45 -18.00
C PHE A 3 -9.97 -4.20 -18.52
N GLN A 4 -11.10 -3.84 -17.91
CA GLN A 4 -11.88 -2.66 -18.28
C GLN A 4 -11.49 -1.47 -17.41
N SER A 5 -11.12 -1.74 -16.15
CA SER A 5 -10.64 -0.72 -15.22
C SER A 5 -9.56 -1.28 -14.28
N PHE A 6 -8.91 -0.40 -13.52
CA PHE A 6 -7.89 -0.84 -12.56
C PHE A 6 -8.48 -1.69 -11.43
N GLU A 7 -9.79 -1.56 -11.13
CA GLU A 7 -10.48 -2.36 -10.13
C GLU A 7 -10.54 -3.86 -10.49
N ASP A 8 -10.44 -4.20 -11.78
CA ASP A 8 -10.33 -5.59 -12.23
C ASP A 8 -8.96 -6.22 -11.92
N LEU A 9 -7.95 -5.41 -11.62
CA LEU A 9 -6.60 -5.88 -11.36
C LEU A 9 -6.51 -6.51 -9.97
N GLU A 10 -6.16 -7.79 -9.92
CA GLU A 10 -5.98 -8.52 -8.65
C GLU A 10 -4.95 -7.82 -7.74
N VAL A 11 -3.89 -7.25 -8.31
CA VAL A 11 -2.86 -6.52 -7.55
C VAL A 11 -3.42 -5.26 -6.89
N TRP A 12 -4.36 -4.56 -7.52
CA TRP A 12 -5.04 -3.42 -6.93
C TRP A 12 -5.95 -3.88 -5.77
N GLN A 13 -6.77 -4.90 -6.00
CA GLN A 13 -7.68 -5.44 -4.98
C GLN A 13 -6.93 -5.93 -3.75
N ARG A 14 -5.79 -6.60 -3.94
CA ARG A 14 -4.90 -7.03 -2.85
C ARG A 14 -4.27 -5.85 -2.13
N GLY A 15 -3.87 -4.81 -2.86
CA GLY A 15 -3.38 -3.56 -2.28
C GLY A 15 -4.42 -2.87 -1.40
N CYS A 16 -5.68 -2.80 -1.84
CA CYS A 16 -6.78 -2.25 -1.04
C CYS A 16 -7.03 -3.04 0.24
N ARG A 17 -7.07 -4.38 0.17
CA ARG A 17 -7.20 -5.24 1.36
C ARG A 17 -6.05 -5.02 2.34
N LEU A 18 -4.80 -5.00 1.85
CA LEU A 18 -3.63 -4.72 2.67
C LEU A 18 -3.72 -3.35 3.35
N ALA A 19 -4.17 -2.32 2.65
CA ALA A 19 -4.36 -1.00 3.23
C ALA A 19 -5.41 -1.03 4.36
N VAL A 20 -6.57 -1.66 4.13
CA VAL A 20 -7.61 -1.80 5.18
C VAL A 20 -7.06 -2.54 6.40
N ASP A 21 -6.36 -3.66 6.21
CA ASP A 21 -5.77 -4.45 7.29
C ASP A 21 -4.78 -3.63 8.11
N VAL A 22 -3.95 -2.81 7.45
CA VAL A 22 -3.01 -1.90 8.11
C VAL A 22 -3.75 -0.85 8.94
N PHE A 23 -4.78 -0.20 8.38
CA PHE A 23 -5.55 0.81 9.11
C PHE A 23 -6.22 0.21 10.37
N GLN A 24 -6.80 -0.98 10.26
CA GLN A 24 -7.41 -1.69 11.38
C GLN A 24 -6.37 -2.10 12.43
N THR A 25 -5.24 -2.66 11.99
CA THR A 25 -4.15 -3.11 12.87
C THR A 25 -3.56 -1.97 13.69
N PHE A 26 -3.45 -0.77 13.11
CA PHE A 26 -2.91 0.40 13.79
C PHE A 26 -3.97 1.26 14.48
N ALA A 27 -5.26 0.88 14.48
CA ALA A 27 -6.34 1.71 15.03
C ALA A 27 -6.14 2.05 16.53
N SER A 28 -5.54 1.14 17.30
CA SER A 28 -5.23 1.33 18.73
C SER A 28 -3.81 1.81 19.00
N CYS A 29 -2.99 2.03 17.97
CA CYS A 29 -1.62 2.50 18.14
C CYS A 29 -1.63 3.95 18.66
N ARG A 30 -0.97 4.20 19.80
CA ARG A 30 -0.87 5.55 20.40
C ARG A 30 0.27 6.39 19.80
N ASN A 31 1.12 5.79 18.97
CA ASN A 31 2.17 6.51 18.26
C ASN A 31 1.63 7.00 16.91
N PHE A 32 1.06 8.21 16.91
CA PHE A 32 0.44 8.81 15.73
C PHE A 32 1.42 9.02 14.57
N THR A 33 2.70 9.27 14.87
CA THR A 33 3.74 9.40 13.83
C THR A 33 3.95 8.09 13.09
N MET A 34 4.08 6.97 13.80
CA MET A 34 4.22 5.66 13.16
C MET A 34 2.93 5.25 12.45
N GLN A 35 1.77 5.51 13.07
CA GLN A 35 0.46 5.24 12.47
C GLN A 35 0.32 5.95 11.12
N ASP A 36 0.62 7.26 11.04
CA ASP A 36 0.57 8.03 9.79
C ASP A 36 1.49 7.45 8.72
N GLN A 37 2.75 7.16 9.07
CA GLN A 37 3.73 6.65 8.11
C GLN A 37 3.32 5.30 7.52
N VAL A 38 2.89 4.36 8.36
CA VAL A 38 2.47 3.02 7.91
C VAL A 38 1.20 3.10 7.07
N GLN A 39 0.21 3.90 7.48
CA GLN A 39 -1.03 4.10 6.74
C GLN A 39 -0.78 4.72 5.36
N ARG A 40 0.11 5.71 5.27
CA ARG A 40 0.50 6.34 4.00
C ARG A 40 1.21 5.37 3.06
N SER A 41 2.19 4.61 3.57
CA SER A 41 2.88 3.62 2.74
C SER A 41 1.95 2.52 2.25
N ALA A 42 0.99 2.08 3.08
CA ALA A 42 -0.01 1.09 2.68
C ALA A 42 -1.00 1.63 1.65
N LEU A 43 -1.54 2.84 1.84
CA LEU A 43 -2.47 3.47 0.91
C LEU A 43 -1.82 3.78 -0.45
N SER A 44 -0.55 4.16 -0.43
CA SER A 44 0.25 4.43 -1.64
C SER A 44 0.33 3.24 -2.60
N ILE A 45 0.26 1.99 -2.11
CA ILE A 45 0.37 0.78 -2.94
C ILE A 45 -0.76 0.69 -3.98
N PRO A 46 -2.05 0.59 -3.61
CA PRO A 46 -3.14 0.58 -4.58
C PRO A 46 -3.31 1.92 -5.31
N CYS A 47 -3.02 3.06 -4.67
CA CYS A 47 -3.09 4.36 -5.34
C CYS A 47 -2.15 4.45 -6.54
N ASN A 48 -0.89 4.01 -6.40
CA ASN A 48 0.05 4.00 -7.53
C ASN A 48 -0.34 2.98 -8.61
N VAL A 49 -0.95 1.85 -8.25
CA VAL A 49 -1.47 0.91 -9.26
C VAL A 49 -2.57 1.56 -10.10
N ALA A 50 -3.54 2.19 -9.45
CA ALA A 50 -4.63 2.89 -10.13
C ALA A 50 -4.10 4.07 -10.97
N GLU A 51 -3.27 4.93 -10.37
CA GLU A 51 -2.70 6.08 -11.06
C GLU A 51 -1.87 5.67 -12.29
N GLY A 52 -1.12 4.57 -12.18
CA GLY A 52 -0.37 4.01 -13.29
C GLY A 52 -1.23 3.46 -14.41
N TYR A 53 -2.33 2.79 -14.08
CA TYR A 53 -3.27 2.23 -15.05
C TYR A 53 -3.96 3.34 -15.87
N GLU A 54 -4.28 4.47 -15.22
CA GLU A 54 -4.85 5.66 -15.86
C GLU A 54 -3.86 6.44 -16.76
N ARG A 55 -2.58 6.00 -16.86
CA ARG A 55 -1.60 6.63 -17.76
C ARG A 55 -1.73 6.12 -19.19
N ASN A 56 -1.37 6.97 -20.15
CA ASN A 56 -1.56 6.71 -21.58
C ASN A 56 -0.59 5.68 -22.18
N THR A 57 0.39 5.19 -21.41
CA THR A 57 1.43 4.28 -21.94
C THR A 57 1.81 3.18 -20.95
N ASN A 58 2.14 1.99 -21.50
CA ASN A 58 2.68 0.88 -20.72
C ASN A 58 3.97 1.25 -19.97
N LYS A 59 4.80 2.13 -20.55
CA LYS A 59 6.04 2.59 -19.91
C LYS A 59 5.76 3.36 -18.63
N GLU A 60 4.75 4.22 -18.64
CA GLU A 60 4.31 4.94 -17.44
C GLU A 60 3.65 3.98 -16.44
N PHE A 61 2.80 3.07 -16.90
CA PHE A 61 2.20 2.09 -16.00
C PHE A 61 3.27 1.27 -15.25
N VAL A 62 4.28 0.76 -15.96
CA VAL A 62 5.42 0.05 -15.35
C VAL A 62 6.18 0.94 -14.34
N ARG A 63 6.36 2.23 -14.62
CA ARG A 63 6.99 3.16 -13.67
C ARG A 63 6.17 3.24 -12.38
N PHE A 64 4.86 3.39 -12.47
CA PHE A 64 3.98 3.44 -11.29
C PHE A 64 3.92 2.12 -10.52
N LEU A 65 3.96 0.97 -11.21
CA LEU A 65 4.11 -0.33 -10.57
C LEU A 65 5.43 -0.45 -9.79
N ASN A 66 6.52 0.13 -10.29
CA ASN A 66 7.78 0.19 -9.55
C ASN A 66 7.68 1.08 -8.30
N ILE A 67 6.93 2.19 -8.36
CA ILE A 67 6.66 3.03 -7.18
C ILE A 67 5.82 2.26 -6.15
N SER A 68 4.76 1.59 -6.59
CA SER A 68 3.92 0.72 -5.74
C SER A 68 4.74 -0.38 -5.04
N LYS A 69 5.67 -1.01 -5.78
CA LYS A 69 6.63 -1.97 -5.22
C LYS A 69 7.57 -1.33 -4.20
N GLY A 70 8.02 -0.09 -4.44
CA GLY A 70 8.78 0.71 -3.48
C GLY A 70 8.03 0.93 -2.17
N SER A 71 6.78 1.40 -2.25
CA SER A 71 5.90 1.58 -1.07
C SER A 71 5.65 0.27 -0.32
N SER A 72 5.58 -0.86 -1.02
CA SER A 72 5.50 -2.18 -0.37
C SER A 72 6.75 -2.52 0.46
N GLY A 73 7.93 -2.14 -0.03
CA GLY A 73 9.20 -2.31 0.71
C GLY A 73 9.30 -1.41 1.93
N GLU A 74 8.85 -0.16 1.80
CA GLU A 74 8.76 0.80 2.90
C GLU A 74 7.80 0.31 3.99
N LEU A 75 6.57 -0.05 3.61
CA LEU A 75 5.56 -0.60 4.52
C LEU A 75 6.11 -1.80 5.30
N ARG A 76 6.75 -2.76 4.60
CA ARG A 76 7.34 -3.94 5.24
C ARG A 76 8.40 -3.55 6.29
N THR A 77 9.18 -2.51 6.01
CA THR A 77 10.21 -2.01 6.93
C THR A 77 9.58 -1.36 8.16
N GLN A 78 8.56 -0.51 7.96
CA GLN A 78 7.84 0.13 9.06
C GLN A 78 7.07 -0.87 9.93
N LEU A 79 6.46 -1.91 9.33
CA LEU A 79 5.83 -3.01 10.07
C LEU A 79 6.84 -3.80 10.91
N TYR A 80 8.02 -4.07 10.36
CA TYR A 80 9.12 -4.70 11.11
C TYR A 80 9.53 -3.86 12.33
N ILE A 81 9.72 -2.56 12.14
CA ILE A 81 10.07 -1.63 13.23
C ILE A 81 8.94 -1.54 14.26
N SER A 82 7.69 -1.41 13.81
CA SER A 82 6.51 -1.35 14.67
C SER A 82 6.38 -2.59 15.55
N ARG A 83 6.70 -3.77 15.01
CA ARG A 83 6.76 -5.02 15.78
C ARG A 83 7.89 -5.02 16.80
N LYS A 84 9.06 -4.44 16.51
CA LYS A 84 10.19 -4.35 17.45
C LYS A 84 9.94 -3.36 18.60
N LEU A 85 9.07 -2.37 18.37
CA LEU A 85 8.66 -1.38 19.36
C LEU A 85 7.37 -1.78 20.09
N ASP A 86 6.86 -3.00 19.87
CA ASP A 86 5.61 -3.51 20.47
C ASP A 86 4.38 -2.62 20.21
N PHE A 87 4.34 -1.92 19.07
CA PHE A 87 3.19 -1.11 18.66
C PHE A 87 2.05 -1.93 18.07
N LEU A 88 2.34 -3.18 17.69
CA LEU A 88 1.38 -4.14 17.18
C LEU A 88 0.93 -5.06 18.31
N THR A 89 -0.35 -5.02 18.66
CA THR A 89 -0.94 -6.05 19.52
C THR A 89 -0.89 -7.41 18.80
N LYS A 90 -0.51 -8.45 19.54
CA LYS A 90 -0.58 -9.85 19.08
C LYS A 90 -2.00 -10.25 18.71
#